data_AF-A0A2G1BPD6-F1
#
_entry.id   AF-A0A2G1BPD6-F1
#
_cell.length_a   1.000
_cell.length_b   1.000
_cell.length_c   1.000
_cell.angle_alpha   90.00
_cell.angle_beta   90.00
_cell.angle_gamma   90.00
#
_symmetry.space_group_name_H-M   'P 1'
#
loop_
_entity.id
_entity.type
_entity.pdbx_description
1 polymer ?
#
loop_
_entity_poly.entity_id
_entity_poly.type
_entity_poly.pdbx_seq_one_letter_code
_entity_poly.pdbx_strand_id
1 'polypeptide(L)' 'QRQLKDYQGLELEFNLDVTPDAEVEIVTDTKTGSSLKGTGVGIILIQINTNGKFEMYGDYVVVTGEFNYKFGGIID' A
#
# COMPACT_ATOMS: atom_id res chain seq x y z
N GLN A 1 -22.63 25.89 27.23
CA GLN A 1 -22.67 25.43 25.83
C GLN A 1 -21.45 24.54 25.60
N ARG A 2 -21.64 23.28 25.19
CA ARG A 2 -20.52 22.40 24.79
C ARG A 2 -20.10 22.82 23.39
N GLN A 3 -18.87 23.34 23.25
CA GLN A 3 -18.27 23.50 21.92
C GLN A 3 -17.88 22.11 21.42
N LEU A 4 -18.55 21.66 20.35
CA LEU A 4 -18.11 20.50 19.60
C LEU A 4 -16.83 20.93 18.86
N LYS A 5 -15.72 20.24 19.10
CA LYS A 5 -14.50 20.45 18.31
C LYS A 5 -14.80 19.96 16.88
N ASP A 6 -14.85 20.88 15.92
CA ASP A 6 -14.81 20.51 14.50
C ASP A 6 -13.42 19.94 14.21
N TYR A 7 -13.33 18.62 14.13
CA TYR A 7 -12.17 17.97 13.55
C TYR A 7 -12.26 18.16 12.03
N GLN A 8 -11.56 19.17 11.53
CA GLN A 8 -11.35 19.30 10.09
C GLN A 8 -10.30 18.26 9.70
N GLY A 9 -10.77 17.16 9.11
CA GLY A 9 -9.87 16.13 8.58
C GLY A 9 -9.05 16.66 7.42
N LEU A 10 -7.87 16.07 7.20
CA LEU A 10 -7.02 16.38 6.06
C LEU A 10 -7.29 15.35 4.95
N GLU A 11 -7.44 15.84 3.72
CA GLU A 11 -7.53 15.02 2.52
C GLU A 11 -6.25 15.21 1.71
N LEU A 12 -5.63 14.09 1.31
CA LEU A 12 -4.40 14.06 0.54
C LEU A 12 -4.61 13.20 -0.70
N GLU A 13 -4.12 13.70 -1.83
CA GLU A 13 -4.14 13.02 -3.11
C GLU A 13 -2.72 13.03 -3.70
N PHE A 14 -2.25 11.84 -4.08
CA PHE A 14 -0.94 11.65 -4.69
C PHE A 14 -1.11 10.95 -6.04
N ASN A 15 -0.54 11.54 -7.08
CA ASN A 15 -0.36 10.90 -8.37
C ASN A 15 1.10 10.45 -8.46
N LEU A 16 1.32 9.14 -8.39
CA LEU A 16 2.64 8.54 -8.37
C LEU A 16 2.97 7.94 -9.74
N ASP A 17 4.14 8.28 -10.25
CA ASP A 17 4.79 7.60 -11.37
C ASP A 17 5.89 6.70 -10.80
N VAL A 18 5.60 5.41 -10.75
CA VAL A 18 6.47 4.39 -10.16
C VAL A 18 7.46 3.93 -11.22
N THR A 19 8.75 4.15 -10.94
CA THR A 19 9.87 3.74 -11.79
C THR A 19 10.43 2.38 -11.38
N PRO A 20 11.16 1.66 -12.26
CA PRO A 20 11.77 0.36 -11.91
C PRO A 20 12.74 0.41 -10.72
N ASP A 21 13.28 1.59 -10.39
CA ASP A 21 14.16 1.77 -9.24
C ASP A 21 13.40 1.74 -7.89
N ALA A 22 12.07 1.77 -7.92
CA ALA A 22 11.23 1.66 -6.75
C ALA A 22 10.86 0.19 -6.46
N GLU A 23 10.95 -0.18 -5.19
CA GLU A 23 10.59 -1.50 -4.69
C GLU A 23 9.23 -1.44 -3.98
N VAL A 24 8.35 -2.38 -4.31
CA VAL A 24 7.02 -2.53 -3.72
C VAL A 24 6.94 -3.87 -3.01
N GLU A 25 6.36 -3.88 -1.81
CA GLU A 25 6.05 -5.09 -1.06
C GLU A 25 4.56 -5.14 -0.73
N ILE A 26 3.91 -6.25 -1.10
CA ILE A 26 2.51 -6.54 -0.79
C ILE A 26 2.47 -7.72 0.18
N VAL A 27 1.98 -7.49 1.38
CA VAL A 27 1.72 -8.56 2.35
C VAL A 27 0.41 -9.27 1.93
N THR A 28 0.51 -10.51 1.47
CA THR A 28 -0.61 -11.29 0.96
C THR A 28 -1.36 -12.05 2.06
N ASP A 29 -0.66 -12.41 3.14
CA ASP A 29 -1.26 -12.98 4.35
C ASP A 29 -0.60 -12.37 5.59
N THR A 30 -1.34 -11.50 6.28
CA THR A 30 -0.86 -10.82 7.48
C THR A 30 -0.69 -11.74 8.69
N LYS A 31 -1.26 -12.95 8.69
CA LYS A 31 -1.11 -13.90 9.80
C LYS A 31 0.20 -14.67 9.69
N THR A 32 0.55 -15.11 8.48
CA THR A 32 1.80 -15.84 8.22
C THR A 32 2.96 -14.92 7.85
N GLY A 33 2.67 -13.68 7.44
CA GLY A 33 3.66 -12.74 6.92
C GLY A 33 4.10 -13.07 5.50
N SER A 34 3.31 -13.84 4.74
CA SER A 34 3.60 -14.09 3.33
C SER A 34 3.56 -12.77 2.55
N SER A 35 4.56 -12.52 1.71
CA SER A 35 4.66 -11.27 0.97
C SER A 35 5.17 -11.46 -0.46
N LEU A 36 4.73 -10.57 -1.34
CA LEU A 36 5.23 -10.39 -2.69
C LEU A 36 6.07 -9.13 -2.71
N LYS A 37 7.37 -9.27 -3.00
CA LYS A 37 8.31 -8.16 -3.01
C LYS A 37 8.93 -8.04 -4.39
N GLY A 38 9.02 -6.84 -4.95
CA GLY A 38 9.57 -6.69 -6.29
C GLY A 38 9.64 -5.25 -6.79
N THR A 39 10.28 -5.10 -7.95
CA THR A 39 10.37 -3.83 -8.67
C THR A 39 9.39 -3.82 -9.83
N GLY A 40 9.02 -2.63 -10.29
CA GLY A 40 8.04 -2.50 -11.35
C GLY A 40 7.81 -1.07 -11.79
N VAL A 41 6.88 -0.94 -12.73
CA VAL A 41 6.47 0.34 -13.28
C VAL A 41 4.96 0.49 -13.18
N GLY A 42 4.48 1.69 -12.92
CA GLY A 42 3.05 1.91 -12.82
C GLY A 42 2.67 3.34 -12.53
N ILE A 43 1.43 3.69 -12.87
CA ILE A 43 0.82 4.97 -12.51
C ILE A 43 -0.22 4.68 -11.44
N ILE A 44 -0.04 5.25 -10.25
CA ILE A 44 -0.90 4.99 -9.09
C ILE A 44 -1.45 6.30 -8.55
N LEU A 45 -2.78 6.38 -8.43
CA LEU A 45 -3.49 7.40 -7.68
C LEU A 45 -3.73 6.89 -6.26
N ILE A 46 -3.26 7.63 -5.26
CA ILE A 46 -3.50 7.35 -3.84
C ILE A 46 -4.33 8.48 -3.23
N GLN A 47 -5.46 8.13 -2.62
CA GLN A 47 -6.35 9.06 -1.92
C GLN A 47 -6.48 8.64 -0.45
N ILE A 48 -6.00 9.49 0.46
CA ILE A 48 -6.04 9.23 1.90
C ILE A 48 -6.67 10.38 2.67
N ASN A 49 -7.35 10.08 3.77
CA ASN A 49 -7.75 11.11 4.73
C ASN A 49 -7.56 10.66 6.18
N THR A 50 -7.57 11.64 7.09
CA THR A 50 -7.41 11.39 8.54
C THR A 50 -8.60 10.70 9.19
N ASN A 51 -9.66 10.42 8.42
CA ASN A 51 -10.91 9.82 8.90
C ASN A 51 -11.04 8.36 8.45
N GLY A 52 -9.97 7.77 7.89
CA GLY A 52 -9.90 6.35 7.54
C GLY A 52 -10.14 6.03 6.06
N LYS A 53 -10.23 7.02 5.18
CA LYS A 53 -10.17 6.77 3.73
C LYS A 53 -8.75 6.39 3.34
N PHE A 54 -8.59 5.25 2.68
CA PHE A 54 -7.34 4.81 2.05
C PHE A 54 -7.69 4.05 0.78
N GLU A 55 -7.60 4.72 -0.36
CA GLU A 55 -7.97 4.19 -1.68
C GLU A 55 -6.77 4.30 -2.62
N MET A 56 -6.53 3.26 -3.40
CA MET A 56 -5.47 3.21 -4.40
C MET A 56 -6.04 2.72 -5.73
N TYR A 57 -5.76 3.44 -6.80
CA TYR A 57 -6.22 3.12 -8.16
C TYR A 57 -5.05 3.17 -9.13
N GLY A 58 -5.14 2.38 -10.19
CA GLY A 58 -4.18 2.39 -11.29
C GLY A 58 -3.61 1.03 -11.60
N ASP A 59 -2.65 1.02 -12.52
CA ASP A 59 -2.01 -0.18 -13.03
C ASP A 59 -0.55 -0.24 -12.56
N TYR A 60 -0.13 -1.43 -12.14
CA TYR A 60 1.25 -1.71 -11.77
C TYR A 60 1.70 -3.02 -12.43
N VAL A 61 2.82 -2.96 -13.14
CA VAL A 61 3.43 -4.09 -13.83
C VAL A 61 4.75 -4.43 -13.16
N VAL A 62 4.82 -5.65 -12.62
CA VAL A 62 6.04 -6.18 -11.99
C VAL A 62 7.09 -6.49 -13.05
N VAL A 63 8.31 -6.01 -12.86
CA VAL A 63 9.48 -6.31 -13.71
C VAL A 63 10.28 -7.46 -13.10
N THR A 64 10.59 -7.38 -11.81
CA THR A 64 11.21 -8.47 -11.04
C THR A 64 10.49 -8.62 -9.72
N GLY A 65 10.41 -9.84 -9.19
CA GLY A 65 9.83 -10.05 -7.87
C GLY A 65 10.06 -11.44 -7.32
N GLU A 66 9.98 -11.53 -6.01
CA GLU A 66 10.08 -12.75 -5.21
C GLU A 66 8.79 -12.91 -4.41
N PHE A 67 8.30 -14.15 -4.32
CA PHE A 67 7.19 -14.50 -3.44
C PHE A 67 7.73 -15.23 -2.22
N ASN A 68 7.66 -14.57 -1.06
CA ASN A 68 7.96 -15.19 0.21
C ASN A 68 6.70 -15.87 0.74
N TYR A 69 6.62 -17.18 0.56
CA TYR A 69 5.52 -18.00 1.03
C TYR A 69 5.81 -18.56 2.43
N LYS A 70 4.93 -18.28 3.39
CA LYS A 70 5.02 -18.81 4.76
C LYS A 70 3.83 -19.69 5.08
N PHE A 71 4.07 -20.94 5.45
CA PHE A 71 3.04 -21.88 5.90
C PHE A 71 3.23 -22.25 7.37
N GLY A 72 2.20 -22.01 8.19
CA GLY A 72 2.14 -22.44 9.58
C GLY A 72 3.13 -21.77 10.55
N GLY A 73 3.93 -20.79 10.10
CA GLY A 73 4.92 -20.09 10.93
C GLY A 73 6.15 -20.93 11.33
N ILE A 74 6.37 -22.08 10.68
CA ILE A 74 7.43 -23.05 11.05
C ILE A 74 8.66 -22.94 10.13
N ILE A 75 8.54 -22.35 8.94
CA ILE A 75 9.61 -22.28 7.95
C ILE A 75 9.81 -20.81 7.55
N ASP A 76 11.05 -20.33 7.64
CA ASP A 76 11.56 -19.04 7.14
C ASP A 76 12.63 -19.31 6.08
#